data_AF-A0A7J5V2Q2-F1
#
_entry.id   AF-A0A7J5V2Q2-F1
#
_cell.length_a   1.000
_cell.length_b   1.000
_cell.length_c   1.000
_cell.angle_alpha   90.00
_cell.angle_beta   90.00
_cell.angle_gamma   90.00
#
_symmetry.space_group_name_H-M   'P 1'
#
loop_
_entity.id
_entity.type
_entity.pdbx_description
1 polymer ?
#
loop_
_entity_poly.entity_id
_entity_poly.type
_entity_poly.pdbx_seq_one_letter_code
_entity_poly.pdbx_strand_id
1 'polypeptide(L)'
;MTFQVLSAYILGGLLAFTALFSWIVILTGKFKPAHIIPCKTDNCKKLSKRLFIIQSLLLVFGSGLVFMRIGQLIEMHNDNVIDNLIYGLSSLLLIRAIGDFRFFGFFRSEDEGEFTQLDRRIFTPLAFVLFVLSLMLVI
;
A
#
# COMPACT_ATOMS: atom_id res chain seq x y z
N MET A 1 22.18 -2.10 -12.48
CA MET A 1 21.51 -3.41 -12.45
C MET A 1 21.45 -4.03 -11.06
N THR A 2 22.57 -4.35 -10.39
CA THR A 2 22.53 -4.99 -9.05
C THR A 2 21.78 -4.16 -8.01
N PHE A 3 21.95 -2.84 -8.00
CA PHE A 3 21.24 -1.94 -7.09
C PHE A 3 19.73 -1.89 -7.36
N GLN A 4 19.30 -1.80 -8.63
CA GLN A 4 17.89 -1.79 -9.02
C GLN A 4 17.17 -3.11 -8.71
N VAL A 5 17.86 -4.24 -8.92
CA VAL A 5 17.35 -5.57 -8.59
C VAL A 5 17.21 -5.71 -7.07
N LEU A 6 18.20 -5.25 -6.29
CA LEU A 6 18.13 -5.25 -4.83
C LEU A 6 16.95 -4.39 -4.32
N SER A 7 16.78 -3.18 -4.84
CA SER A 7 15.66 -2.30 -4.46
C SER A 7 14.31 -2.91 -4.84
N ALA A 8 14.23 -3.62 -5.96
CA ALA A 8 13.02 -4.33 -6.39
C ALA A 8 12.66 -5.47 -5.44
N TYR A 9 13.64 -6.28 -5.00
CA TYR A 9 13.43 -7.32 -3.99
C TYR A 9 12.94 -6.74 -2.66
N ILE A 10 13.56 -5.64 -2.21
CA ILE A 10 13.16 -4.95 -0.97
C ILE A 10 11.73 -4.43 -1.07
N LEU A 11 11.37 -3.79 -2.19
CA LEU A 11 10.04 -3.24 -2.42
C LEU A 11 8.98 -4.34 -2.54
N GLY A 12 9.25 -5.39 -3.31
CA GLY A 12 8.36 -6.54 -3.44
C GLY A 12 8.14 -7.24 -2.10
N GLY A 13 9.21 -7.42 -1.31
CA GLY A 13 9.14 -7.99 0.04
C GLY A 13 8.31 -7.14 1.01
N LEU A 14 8.49 -5.81 1.02
CA LEU A 14 7.70 -4.90 1.84
C LEU A 14 6.21 -4.89 1.44
N LEU A 15 5.91 -4.87 0.14
CA LEU A 15 4.53 -4.96 -0.35
C LEU A 15 3.88 -6.28 0.08
N ALA A 16 4.57 -7.42 -0.09
CA ALA A 16 4.08 -8.71 0.37
C ALA A 16 3.88 -8.75 1.89
N PHE A 17 4.79 -8.17 2.66
CA PHE A 17 4.68 -8.11 4.12
C PHE A 17 3.46 -7.29 4.57
N THR A 18 3.22 -6.12 3.97
CA THR A 18 2.03 -5.31 4.28
C THR A 18 0.73 -5.99 3.85
N ALA A 19 0.74 -6.72 2.74
CA ALA A 19 -0.40 -7.52 2.30
C ALA A 19 -0.71 -8.68 3.27
N LEU A 20 0.32 -9.42 3.72
CA LEU A 20 0.18 -10.48 4.72
C LEU A 20 -0.36 -9.93 6.05
N PHE A 21 0.17 -8.80 6.51
CA PHE A 21 -0.33 -8.13 7.71
C PHE A 21 -1.82 -7.77 7.58
N SER A 22 -2.23 -7.21 6.44
CA SER A 22 -3.64 -6.90 6.17
C SER A 22 -4.53 -8.14 6.21
N TRP A 23 -4.10 -9.25 5.63
CA TRP A 23 -4.82 -10.53 5.67
C TRP A 23 -4.92 -11.12 7.08
N ILE A 24 -3.84 -11.07 7.87
CA ILE A 24 -3.83 -11.50 9.27
C ILE A 24 -4.84 -10.68 10.08
N VAL A 25 -4.92 -9.36 9.84
CA VAL A 25 -5.90 -8.48 10.50
C VAL A 25 -7.34 -8.86 10.14
N ILE A 26 -7.62 -9.18 8.86
CA ILE A 26 -8.94 -9.62 8.40
C ILE A 26 -9.34 -10.95 9.05
N LEU A 27 -8.43 -11.93 9.10
CA LEU A 27 -8.66 -13.27 9.63
C LEU A 27 -8.80 -13.27 11.16
N THR A 28 -7.96 -12.49 11.84
CA THR A 28 -7.92 -12.45 13.31
C THR A 28 -9.10 -11.67 13.89
N GLY A 29 -9.72 -10.76 13.11
CA GLY A 29 -10.94 -10.03 13.50
C GLY A 29 -10.80 -9.13 14.73
N LYS A 30 -9.61 -9.08 15.37
CA LYS A 30 -9.32 -8.32 16.59
C LYS A 30 -9.39 -6.81 16.37
N PHE A 31 -9.10 -6.32 15.17
CA PHE A 31 -9.26 -4.92 14.82
C PHE A 31 -10.55 -4.74 14.02
N LYS A 32 -11.59 -4.17 14.67
CA LYS A 32 -12.86 -3.88 14.00
C LYS A 32 -12.65 -2.66 13.10
N PRO A 33 -12.88 -2.76 11.77
CA PRO A 33 -12.78 -1.63 10.85
C PRO A 33 -13.84 -0.53 11.08
N ALA A 34 -14.71 -0.71 12.08
CA ALA A 34 -15.63 0.30 12.59
C ALA A 34 -14.95 1.36 13.47
N HIS A 35 -13.71 1.13 13.90
CA HIS A 35 -12.95 2.08 14.71
C HIS A 35 -12.03 3.00 13.86
N ILE A 36 -11.93 2.71 12.56
CA ILE A 36 -11.04 3.38 11.60
C ILE A 36 -11.72 4.60 10.97
N ILE A 37 -13.05 4.62 10.97
CA ILE A 37 -13.87 5.75 10.51
C ILE A 37 -15.02 5.86 11.53
N PRO A 38 -15.23 7.03 12.20
CA PRO A 38 -16.29 7.23 13.18
C PRO A 38 -17.64 7.19 12.47
N CYS A 39 -18.13 6.00 12.18
CA CYS A 39 -19.32 5.83 11.37
C CYS A 39 -20.52 5.56 12.27
N LYS A 40 -21.44 6.53 12.29
CA LYS A 40 -22.69 6.50 13.05
C LYS A 40 -23.74 5.51 12.50
N THR A 41 -23.49 4.90 11.32
CA THR A 41 -24.44 4.03 10.60
C THR A 41 -23.83 2.70 10.15
N ASP A 42 -24.60 1.61 10.27
CA ASP A 42 -24.18 0.22 10.01
C ASP A 42 -23.71 -0.03 8.56
N ASN A 43 -24.25 0.75 7.60
CA ASN A 43 -23.90 0.63 6.18
C ASN A 43 -22.45 1.06 5.89
N CYS A 44 -21.93 2.03 6.66
CA CYS A 44 -20.55 2.51 6.51
C CYS A 44 -19.51 1.49 7.02
N LYS A 45 -19.86 0.68 8.01
CA LYS A 45 -18.99 -0.41 8.52
C LYS A 45 -18.78 -1.50 7.47
N LYS A 46 -19.79 -1.77 6.63
CA LYS A 46 -19.70 -2.70 5.50
C LYS A 46 -18.83 -2.13 4.37
N LEU A 47 -18.89 -0.81 4.16
CA LEU A 47 -18.07 -0.10 3.17
C LEU A 47 -16.59 -0.09 3.55
N SER A 48 -16.25 0.22 4.82
CA SER A 48 -14.86 0.24 5.28
C SER A 48 -14.19 -1.13 5.16
N LYS A 49 -14.93 -2.21 5.50
CA LYS A 49 -14.44 -3.59 5.31
C LYS A 49 -14.18 -3.93 3.84
N ARG A 50 -15.04 -3.49 2.91
CA ARG A 50 -14.84 -3.70 1.46
C ARG A 50 -13.61 -2.97 0.95
N LEU A 51 -13.42 -1.70 1.32
CA LEU A 51 -12.25 -0.91 0.92
C LEU A 51 -10.94 -1.53 1.42
N PHE A 52 -10.92 -2.05 2.66
CA PHE A 52 -9.75 -2.72 3.22
C PHE A 52 -9.41 -4.02 2.47
N ILE A 53 -10.41 -4.80 2.07
CA ILE A 53 -10.20 -6.01 1.25
C ILE A 53 -9.65 -5.64 -0.13
N ILE A 54 -10.27 -4.67 -0.81
CA ILE A 54 -9.83 -4.18 -2.13
C ILE A 54 -8.38 -3.70 -2.06
N GLN A 55 -8.04 -2.96 -1.01
CA GLN A 55 -6.69 -2.46 -0.77
C GLN A 55 -5.67 -3.60 -0.60
N SER A 56 -6.01 -4.63 0.20
CA SER A 56 -5.13 -5.80 0.40
C SER A 56 -4.87 -6.53 -0.92
N LEU A 57 -5.91 -6.71 -1.75
CA LEU A 57 -5.82 -7.38 -3.04
C LEU A 57 -4.95 -6.60 -4.03
N LEU A 58 -5.06 -5.27 -4.00
CA LEU A 58 -4.27 -4.39 -4.84
C LEU A 58 -2.78 -4.39 -4.45
N LEU A 59 -2.46 -4.49 -3.17
CA LEU A 59 -1.08 -4.63 -2.70
C LEU A 59 -0.45 -5.97 -3.12
N VAL A 60 -1.23 -7.07 -3.05
CA VAL A 60 -0.79 -8.37 -3.57
C VAL A 60 -0.51 -8.30 -5.07
N PHE A 61 -1.42 -7.67 -5.82
CA PHE A 61 -1.24 -7.47 -7.26
C PHE A 61 0.01 -6.63 -7.58
N GLY A 62 0.21 -5.53 -6.84
CA GLY A 62 1.40 -4.69 -6.95
C GLY A 62 2.70 -5.43 -6.65
N SER A 63 2.71 -6.30 -5.64
CA SER A 63 3.86 -7.17 -5.36
C SER A 63 4.17 -8.11 -6.53
N GLY A 64 3.15 -8.71 -7.15
CA GLY A 64 3.31 -9.56 -8.32
C GLY A 64 3.93 -8.84 -9.52
N LEU A 65 3.50 -7.60 -9.78
CA LEU A 65 4.06 -6.77 -10.86
C LEU A 65 5.55 -6.47 -10.65
N VAL A 66 5.95 -6.21 -9.40
CA VAL A 66 7.35 -5.94 -9.06
C VAL A 66 8.20 -7.20 -9.28
N PHE A 67 7.70 -8.38 -8.92
CA PHE A 67 8.39 -9.64 -9.22
C PHE A 67 8.51 -9.92 -10.72
N MET A 68 7.48 -9.61 -11.52
CA MET A 68 7.56 -9.72 -12.97
C MET A 68 8.64 -8.79 -13.55
N ARG A 69 8.75 -7.57 -13.03
CA ARG A 69 9.80 -6.62 -13.44
C ARG A 69 11.20 -7.08 -13.07
N ILE A 70 11.38 -7.77 -11.94
CA ILE A 70 12.66 -8.40 -11.58
C ILE A 70 13.06 -9.42 -12.66
N GLY A 71 12.12 -10.26 -13.11
CA GLY A 71 12.38 -11.22 -14.19
C GLY A 71 12.86 -10.55 -15.49
N GLN A 72 12.21 -9.45 -15.87
CA GLN A 72 12.59 -8.66 -17.05
C GLN A 72 13.97 -8.01 -16.94
N LEU A 73 14.30 -7.46 -15.77
CA LEU A 73 15.61 -6.87 -15.49
C LEU A 73 16.75 -7.91 -15.58
N ILE A 74 16.47 -9.17 -15.24
CA ILE A 74 17.45 -10.27 -15.33
C ILE A 74 17.63 -10.72 -16.78
N GLU A 75 16.54 -10.79 -17.56
CA GLU A 75 16.57 -11.21 -18.97
C GLU A 75 16.94 -10.08 -19.94
N MET A 76 17.22 -8.87 -19.45
CA MET A 76 17.55 -7.69 -20.26
C MET A 76 16.47 -7.36 -21.30
N HIS A 77 15.21 -7.70 -20.99
CA HIS A 77 14.06 -7.45 -21.82
C HIS A 77 13.26 -6.27 -21.26
N ASN A 78 12.92 -5.30 -22.10
CA ASN A 78 12.15 -4.15 -21.66
C ASN A 78 10.79 -4.11 -22.34
N ASP A 79 9.73 -4.37 -21.56
CA ASP A 79 8.36 -4.14 -22.01
C ASP A 79 7.82 -2.83 -21.47
N ASN A 80 7.41 -1.95 -22.39
CA ASN A 80 6.73 -0.70 -22.05
C ASN A 80 5.43 -0.92 -21.27
N VAL A 81 4.82 -2.11 -21.37
CA VAL A 81 3.60 -2.46 -20.65
C VAL A 81 3.86 -2.55 -19.14
N ILE A 82 4.95 -3.19 -18.72
CA ILE A 82 5.27 -3.34 -17.29
C ILE A 82 5.64 -1.99 -16.69
N ASP A 83 6.38 -1.15 -17.42
CA ASP A 83 6.71 0.21 -16.99
C ASP A 83 5.46 1.07 -16.76
N ASN A 84 4.50 1.03 -17.68
CA ASN A 84 3.22 1.73 -17.51
C ASN A 84 2.43 1.22 -16.29
N LEU A 85 2.46 -0.09 -16.02
CA LEU A 85 1.81 -0.67 -14.84
C LEU A 85 2.49 -0.24 -13.54
N ILE A 86 3.82 -0.13 -13.52
CA ILE A 86 4.57 0.35 -12.34
C ILE A 86 4.31 1.83 -12.12
N TYR A 87 4.24 2.66 -13.16
CA TYR A 87 3.80 4.05 -13.04
C TYR A 87 2.39 4.15 -12.45
N GLY A 88 1.47 3.29 -12.89
CA GLY A 88 0.12 3.19 -12.32
C GLY A 88 0.14 2.82 -10.83
N LEU A 89 0.94 1.81 -10.45
CA LEU A 89 1.12 1.40 -9.05
C LEU A 89 1.71 2.54 -8.20
N SER A 90 2.73 3.21 -8.72
CA SER A 90 3.41 4.33 -8.07
C SER A 90 2.45 5.49 -7.82
N SER A 91 1.68 5.89 -8.83
CA SER A 91 0.62 6.90 -8.71
C SER A 91 -0.40 6.53 -7.63
N LEU A 92 -0.80 5.27 -7.56
CA LEU A 92 -1.76 4.82 -6.57
C LEU A 92 -1.20 4.84 -5.14
N LEU A 93 0.06 4.43 -4.96
CA LEU A 93 0.79 4.53 -3.69
C LEU A 93 0.97 6.01 -3.26
N LEU A 94 1.19 6.92 -4.21
CA LEU A 94 1.26 8.35 -3.97
C LEU A 94 -0.09 8.92 -3.52
N ILE A 95 -1.17 8.60 -4.23
CA ILE A 95 -2.53 9.01 -3.86
C ILE A 95 -2.86 8.50 -2.45
N ARG A 96 -2.45 7.27 -2.12
CA ARG A 96 -2.61 6.71 -0.79
C ARG A 96 -1.81 7.49 0.26
N ALA A 97 -0.52 7.73 0.01
CA ALA A 97 0.33 8.49 0.92
C ALA A 97 -0.27 9.89 1.16
N ILE A 98 -0.65 10.61 0.10
CA ILE A 98 -1.25 11.96 0.17
C ILE A 98 -2.62 11.93 0.88
N GLY A 99 -3.46 10.94 0.58
CA GLY A 99 -4.78 10.78 1.20
C GLY A 99 -4.69 10.63 2.71
N ASP A 100 -3.72 9.87 3.19
CA ASP A 100 -3.45 9.68 4.62
C ASP A 100 -2.69 10.88 5.25
N PHE A 101 -1.83 11.57 4.50
CA PHE A 101 -1.21 12.82 4.97
C PHE A 101 -2.23 13.96 5.14
N ARG A 102 -3.33 13.96 4.39
CA ARG A 102 -4.45 14.89 4.63
C ARG A 102 -5.09 14.66 6.02
N PHE A 103 -4.91 13.47 6.59
CA PHE A 103 -5.31 13.09 7.95
C PHE A 103 -4.26 13.42 9.04
N PHE A 104 -3.06 13.88 8.67
CA PHE A 104 -1.98 14.26 9.60
C PHE A 104 -2.09 15.70 10.17
N GLY A 105 -3.14 16.46 9.83
CA GLY A 105 -3.51 17.67 10.58
C GLY A 105 -3.36 19.01 9.88
N PHE A 106 -3.88 19.17 8.66
CA PHE A 106 -4.28 20.51 8.18
C PHE A 106 -5.77 20.82 8.43
N PHE A 107 -6.60 19.80 8.70
CA PHE A 107 -7.96 19.95 9.22
C PHE A 107 -8.22 18.84 10.25
N ARG A 108 -8.44 19.26 11.48
CA ARG A 108 -8.67 18.43 12.68
C ARG A 108 -9.93 17.56 12.55
N SER A 109 -9.88 16.34 13.09
CA SER A 109 -10.93 15.78 13.96
C SER A 109 -10.40 14.55 14.69
N GLU A 110 -10.54 14.59 16.01
CA GLU A 110 -10.27 13.57 17.01
C GLU A 110 -10.92 12.21 16.66
N ASP A 111 -10.10 11.18 16.40
CA ASP A 111 -10.52 9.77 16.54
C ASP A 111 -9.33 8.94 17.04
N GLU A 112 -9.34 8.72 18.35
CA GLU A 112 -8.28 8.08 19.13
C GLU A 112 -8.38 6.54 19.08
N GLY A 113 -8.49 5.98 17.88
CA GLY A 113 -8.34 4.54 17.71
C GLY A 113 -6.86 4.15 17.72
N GLU A 114 -6.45 3.21 18.56
CA GLU A 114 -5.05 2.70 18.57
C GLU A 114 -4.62 2.20 17.17
N PHE A 115 -5.56 1.66 16.39
CA PHE A 115 -5.33 1.24 15.01
C PHE A 115 -5.09 2.43 14.06
N THR A 116 -5.84 3.51 14.22
CA THR A 116 -5.73 4.71 13.38
C THR A 116 -4.43 5.46 13.65
N GLN A 117 -3.95 5.45 14.89
CA GLN A 117 -2.63 6.00 15.23
C GLN A 117 -1.49 5.14 14.67
N LEU A 118 -1.62 3.81 14.69
CA LEU A 118 -0.64 2.89 14.11
C LEU A 118 -0.56 3.01 12.59
N ASP A 119 -1.72 3.11 11.92
CA ASP A 119 -1.82 3.27 10.47
C ASP A 119 -1.16 4.58 10.01
N ARG A 120 -1.47 5.69 10.70
CA ARG A 120 -0.83 6.99 10.43
C ARG A 120 0.68 6.96 10.66
N ARG A 121 1.15 6.47 11.82
CA ARG A 121 2.56 6.61 12.21
C ARG A 121 3.50 5.67 11.46
N ILE A 122 3.03 4.49 11.04
CA ILE A 122 3.88 3.47 10.43
C ILE A 122 3.51 3.25 8.96
N PHE A 123 2.23 3.05 8.63
CA PHE A 123 1.85 2.65 7.27
C PHE A 123 1.88 3.80 6.28
N THR A 124 1.52 5.03 6.69
CA THR A 124 1.63 6.22 5.82
C THR A 124 3.06 6.54 5.40
N PRO A 125 4.07 6.65 6.30
CA PRO A 125 5.45 6.85 5.87
C PRO A 125 5.98 5.66 5.08
N LEU A 126 5.55 4.43 5.39
CA LEU A 126 5.92 3.25 4.62
C LEU A 126 5.39 3.32 3.18
N ALA A 127 4.14 3.74 2.98
CA ALA A 127 3.55 3.90 1.65
C ALA A 127 4.29 4.97 0.82
N PHE A 128 4.75 6.05 1.46
CA PHE A 128 5.58 7.06 0.80
C PHE A 128 6.96 6.51 0.42
N VAL A 129 7.62 5.75 1.29
CA VAL A 129 8.89 5.07 0.96
C VAL A 129 8.71 4.08 -0.20
N LEU A 130 7.61 3.31 -0.20
CA LEU A 130 7.26 2.41 -1.31
C LEU A 130 7.03 3.16 -2.62
N PHE A 131 6.38 4.32 -2.57
CA PHE A 131 6.22 5.19 -3.74
C PHE A 131 7.59 5.60 -4.31
N VAL A 132 8.47 6.17 -3.48
CA VAL A 132 9.80 6.62 -3.94
C VAL A 132 10.62 5.46 -4.52
N LEU A 133 10.61 4.30 -3.86
CA LEU A 133 11.28 3.09 -4.33
C LEU A 133 10.69 2.57 -5.65
N SER A 134 9.36 2.63 -5.83
CA SER A 134 8.71 2.21 -7.09
C SER A 134 9.06 3.14 -8.25
N LEU A 135 9.21 4.43 -7.99
CA LEU A 135 9.53 5.44 -9.00
C LEU A 135 11.01 5.33 -9.40
N MET A 136 11.92 5.10 -8.44
CA MET A 136 13.33 4.78 -8.72
C MET A 136 13.52 3.48 -9.52
N LEU A 137 12.53 2.60 -9.57
CA LEU A 137 12.62 1.36 -10.32
C LEU A 137 12.40 1.57 -11.84
N VAL A 138 11.71 2.65 -12.20
CA VAL A 138 11.39 2.99 -13.58
C VAL A 138 12.32 4.06 -14.15
N ILE A 139 12.86 4.94 -13.31
CA ILE A 139 13.92 5.91 -13.67
C ILE A 139 15.28 5.21 -13.75
#